data_AF-A0A8H4A914-F1
#
_entry.id   AF-A0A8H4A914-F1
#
_cell.length_a   1.000
_cell.length_b   1.000
_cell.length_c   1.000
_cell.angle_alpha   90.00
_cell.angle_beta   90.00
_cell.angle_gamma   90.00
#
_symmetry.space_group_name_H-M   'P 1'
#
loop_
_entity.id
_entity.type
_entity.pdbx_description
1 polymer ?
#
loop_
_entity_poly.entity_id
_entity_poly.type
_entity_poly.pdbx_seq_one_letter_code
_entity_poly.pdbx_strand_id
1 'polypeptide(L)'
;MNSQTPTKDYNSFTDSIFSKLFRLSYSLLFDPAFFWYTATCLLIGEVFLNIFIIKYVSYTEIDWKAYMKEVSIFLNGERNYTKIQGDTGPCVYPAGFVYIYSILNYITSEGVDILKAQYIFAILYMWTLYVVFNIYHRYKQIPPYVLIFLCLSKRLHSIFVLRLFNDVIAMAFLYTCIWTMINKKWKLSCVLYSLALSVKMNILLYFPAFGVLLFKSLGARKTFSYILLVVLVQIILAFPFLITYPRSYLGQAFEFSRVFLYKWTVNWKFVTEETFLSSGFSKGLLIAHVWVLIAFLFGSWCRSENGVLCLLRLGFFGKPSEIAKVKKMVTTDRMLILF
;
A
#
# COMPACT_ATOMS: atom_id res chain seq x y z
N MET A 1 1.74 -77.75 -22.29
CA MET A 1 2.92 -77.08 -21.68
C MET A 1 2.73 -75.59 -21.91
N ASN A 2 1.96 -74.89 -21.09
CA ASN A 2 2.36 -74.24 -19.83
C ASN A 2 3.59 -73.35 -19.96
N SER A 3 3.37 -72.05 -20.18
CA SER A 3 3.96 -70.99 -19.35
C SER A 3 3.21 -69.67 -19.56
N GLN A 4 2.11 -69.49 -18.82
CA GLN A 4 1.62 -68.16 -18.49
C GLN A 4 2.63 -67.54 -17.52
N THR A 5 3.37 -66.52 -17.96
CA THR A 5 4.11 -65.62 -17.08
C THR A 5 3.17 -64.51 -16.62
N PRO A 6 2.87 -64.40 -15.31
CA PRO A 6 2.10 -63.29 -14.80
C PRO A 6 3.05 -62.10 -14.66
N THR A 7 3.04 -61.17 -15.60
CA THR A 7 3.64 -59.85 -15.36
C THR A 7 2.70 -59.10 -14.43
N LYS A 8 3.03 -59.24 -13.14
CA LYS A 8 2.50 -58.53 -11.98
C LYS A 8 2.06 -57.11 -12.32
N ASP A 9 0.82 -56.80 -11.95
CA ASP A 9 0.31 -55.45 -11.73
C ASP A 9 1.29 -54.63 -10.90
N TYR A 10 2.13 -53.84 -11.56
CA TYR A 10 3.09 -52.94 -10.93
C TYR A 10 2.51 -51.52 -10.73
N ASN A 11 1.18 -51.38 -10.74
CA ASN A 11 0.50 -50.09 -10.74
C ASN A 11 -0.57 -49.89 -9.65
N SER A 12 -0.75 -50.79 -8.69
CA SER A 12 -1.83 -50.66 -7.69
C SER A 12 -1.40 -50.24 -6.28
N PHE A 13 -0.11 -49.96 -6.03
CA PHE A 13 0.39 -49.66 -4.67
C PHE A 13 0.74 -48.17 -4.40
N THR A 14 0.53 -47.27 -5.36
CA THR A 14 0.85 -45.83 -5.22
C THR A 14 -0.35 -44.93 -4.87
N ASP A 15 -1.51 -45.52 -4.61
CA ASP A 15 -2.79 -44.81 -4.45
C ASP A 15 -3.35 -44.88 -3.02
N SER A 16 -2.48 -44.91 -2.01
CA SER A 16 -2.90 -44.84 -0.61
C SER A 16 -3.49 -43.46 -0.27
N ILE A 17 -4.43 -43.40 0.67
CA ILE A 17 -5.00 -42.12 1.17
C ILE A 17 -3.88 -41.15 1.60
N PHE A 18 -2.79 -41.68 2.16
CA PHE A 18 -1.62 -40.91 2.56
C PHE A 18 -0.92 -40.25 1.37
N SER A 19 -0.74 -40.95 0.25
CA SER A 19 -0.12 -40.37 -0.95
C SER A 19 -1.00 -39.27 -1.56
N LYS A 20 -2.33 -39.43 -1.52
CA LYS A 20 -3.29 -38.41 -1.97
C LYS A 20 -3.30 -37.18 -1.06
N LEU A 21 -3.29 -37.36 0.26
CA LEU A 21 -3.19 -36.27 1.23
C LEU A 21 -1.87 -35.51 1.08
N PHE A 22 -0.75 -36.21 0.97
CA PHE A 22 0.56 -35.58 0.77
C PHE A 22 0.59 -34.74 -0.51
N ARG A 23 0.10 -35.28 -1.64
CA ARG A 23 0.02 -34.53 -2.90
C ARG A 23 -0.86 -33.29 -2.79
N LEU A 24 -2.01 -33.39 -2.13
CA LEU A 24 -2.90 -32.24 -1.91
C LEU A 24 -2.22 -31.17 -1.06
N SER A 25 -1.61 -31.54 0.07
CA SER A 25 -0.88 -30.59 0.92
C SER A 25 0.29 -29.94 0.19
N TYR A 26 1.03 -30.71 -0.61
CA TYR A 26 2.11 -30.19 -1.45
C TYR A 26 1.58 -29.18 -2.48
N SER A 27 0.52 -29.52 -3.22
CA SER A 27 -0.10 -28.61 -4.19
C SER A 27 -0.62 -27.33 -3.53
N LEU A 28 -1.32 -27.43 -2.40
CA LEU A 28 -1.81 -26.26 -1.66
C LEU A 28 -0.68 -25.34 -1.20
N LEU A 29 0.53 -25.84 -0.96
CA LEU A 29 1.64 -25.01 -0.50
C LEU A 29 2.53 -24.51 -1.64
N PHE A 30 2.74 -25.31 -2.69
CA PHE A 30 3.78 -25.06 -3.67
C PHE A 30 3.28 -24.83 -5.09
N ASP A 31 2.07 -25.28 -5.45
CA ASP A 31 1.53 -25.12 -6.80
C ASP A 31 0.76 -23.80 -6.94
N PRO A 32 1.21 -22.85 -7.81
CA PRO A 32 0.50 -21.60 -8.06
C PRO A 32 -0.93 -21.80 -8.59
N ALA A 33 -1.26 -22.94 -9.19
CA ALA A 33 -2.63 -23.26 -9.60
C ALA A 33 -3.59 -23.35 -8.39
N PHE A 34 -3.07 -23.71 -7.21
CA PHE A 34 -3.84 -23.81 -5.97
C PHE A 34 -3.85 -22.52 -5.14
N PHE A 35 -3.27 -21.43 -5.65
CA PHE A 35 -3.12 -20.16 -4.93
C PHE A 35 -4.39 -19.69 -4.23
N TRP A 36 -5.52 -19.68 -4.93
CA TRP A 36 -6.76 -19.16 -4.36
C TRP A 36 -7.40 -20.09 -3.33
N TYR A 37 -7.15 -21.39 -3.38
CA TYR A 37 -7.61 -22.29 -2.31
C TYR A 37 -6.92 -21.96 -1.00
N THR A 38 -5.59 -21.83 -1.03
CA THR A 38 -4.79 -21.45 0.14
C THR A 38 -5.10 -20.03 0.61
N ALA A 39 -5.21 -19.07 -0.32
CA ALA A 39 -5.58 -17.70 -0.02
C ALA A 39 -6.96 -17.61 0.67
N THR A 40 -7.97 -18.34 0.18
CA THR A 40 -9.31 -18.33 0.80
C THR A 40 -9.30 -18.95 2.20
N CYS A 41 -8.61 -20.08 2.39
CA CYS A 41 -8.44 -20.66 3.72
C CYS A 41 -7.77 -19.68 4.70
N LEU A 42 -6.73 -18.98 4.24
CA LEU A 42 -6.04 -17.95 5.03
C LEU A 42 -6.95 -16.76 5.33
N LEU A 43 -7.69 -16.24 4.35
CA LEU A 43 -8.63 -15.13 4.57
C LEU A 43 -9.70 -15.49 5.61
N ILE A 44 -10.25 -16.72 5.55
CA ILE A 44 -11.20 -17.20 6.56
C ILE A 44 -10.52 -17.28 7.94
N GLY A 45 -9.33 -17.87 8.01
CA GLY A 45 -8.55 -17.96 9.25
C GLY A 45 -8.26 -16.59 9.86
N GLU A 46 -7.93 -15.59 9.04
CA GLU A 46 -7.64 -14.23 9.46
C GLU A 46 -8.87 -13.49 10.01
N VAL A 47 -10.08 -13.79 9.51
CA VAL A 47 -11.32 -13.28 10.12
C VAL A 47 -11.42 -13.75 11.56
N PHE A 48 -11.25 -15.06 11.80
CA PHE A 48 -11.29 -15.62 13.16
C PHE A 48 -10.16 -15.09 14.02
N LEU A 49 -8.94 -15.00 13.50
CA LEU A 49 -7.78 -14.48 14.22
C LEU A 49 -7.99 -13.03 14.67
N ASN A 50 -8.52 -12.17 13.80
CA ASN A 50 -8.83 -10.78 14.17
C ASN A 50 -9.91 -10.71 15.26
N ILE A 51 -10.96 -11.54 15.18
CA ILE A 51 -11.98 -11.63 16.24
C ILE A 51 -11.35 -12.07 17.57
N PHE A 52 -10.47 -13.07 17.55
CA PHE A 52 -9.78 -13.54 18.75
C PHE A 52 -8.85 -12.47 19.33
N ILE A 53 -8.08 -11.78 18.49
CA ILE A 53 -7.19 -10.71 18.93
C ILE A 53 -7.98 -9.59 19.58
N ILE A 54 -9.08 -9.14 18.96
CA ILE A 54 -9.93 -8.08 19.52
C ILE A 54 -10.52 -8.50 20.87
N LYS A 55 -10.92 -9.77 21.02
CA LYS A 55 -11.54 -10.28 22.25
C LYS A 55 -10.55 -10.50 23.39
N TYR A 56 -9.33 -10.96 23.08
CA TYR A 56 -8.40 -11.48 24.08
C TYR A 56 -7.13 -10.65 24.27
N VAL A 57 -6.85 -9.68 23.40
CA VAL A 57 -5.66 -8.82 23.51
C VAL A 57 -6.09 -7.38 23.75
N SER A 58 -5.57 -6.78 24.81
CA SER A 58 -5.90 -5.40 25.17
C SER A 58 -5.50 -4.40 24.08
N TYR A 59 -6.43 -3.49 23.77
CA TYR A 59 -6.17 -2.32 22.97
C TYR A 59 -5.04 -1.47 23.58
N THR A 60 -4.17 -0.92 22.73
CA THR A 60 -3.08 -0.03 23.14
C THR A 60 -3.25 1.32 22.47
N GLU A 61 -3.63 2.31 23.27
CA GLU A 61 -3.74 3.70 22.81
C GLU A 61 -2.37 4.26 22.44
N ILE A 62 -2.28 4.87 21.25
CA ILE A 62 -1.09 5.60 20.81
C ILE A 62 -1.53 6.91 20.15
N ASP A 63 -2.28 6.83 19.05
CA ASP A 63 -2.65 8.00 18.26
C ASP A 63 -4.17 8.18 18.09
N TRP A 64 -5.01 7.21 18.45
CA TRP A 64 -6.45 7.25 18.18
C TRP A 64 -7.11 8.46 18.86
N LYS A 65 -6.83 8.70 20.14
CA LYS A 65 -7.33 9.87 20.86
C LYS A 65 -6.85 11.18 20.23
N ALA A 66 -5.59 11.23 19.80
CA ALA A 66 -5.06 12.40 19.11
C ALA A 66 -5.82 12.65 17.81
N TYR A 67 -6.07 11.61 17.00
CA TYR A 67 -6.86 11.72 15.78
C TYR A 67 -8.28 12.23 16.06
N MET A 68 -8.96 11.69 17.09
CA MET A 68 -10.32 12.11 17.47
C MET A 68 -10.37 13.58 17.90
N LYS A 69 -9.36 14.03 18.64
CA LYS A 69 -9.22 15.43 19.05
C LYS A 69 -8.94 16.37 17.88
N GLU A 70 -8.06 15.98 16.96
CA GLU A 70 -7.79 16.76 15.75
C GLU A 70 -9.06 16.95 14.92
N VAL A 71 -9.81 15.89 14.66
CA VAL A 71 -11.04 16.00 13.86
C VAL A 71 -12.18 16.68 14.60
N SER A 72 -12.27 16.60 15.93
CA SER A 72 -13.31 17.33 16.67
C SER A 72 -13.12 18.85 16.56
N ILE A 73 -11.87 19.35 16.56
CA ILE A 73 -11.55 20.75 16.31
C ILE A 73 -12.05 21.17 14.92
N PHE A 74 -11.84 20.34 13.90
CA PHE A 74 -12.36 20.59 12.55
C PHE A 74 -13.90 20.57 12.51
N LEU A 75 -14.54 19.61 13.18
CA LEU A 75 -16.00 19.49 13.24
C LEU A 75 -16.64 20.72 13.92
N ASN A 76 -15.94 21.34 14.87
CA ASN A 76 -16.34 22.60 15.51
C ASN A 76 -16.12 23.86 14.64
N GLY A 77 -15.74 23.69 13.37
CA GLY A 77 -15.68 24.77 12.38
C GLY A 77 -14.29 25.33 12.11
N GLU A 78 -13.24 24.83 12.78
CA GLU A 78 -11.87 25.29 12.51
C GLU A 78 -11.38 24.81 11.14
N ARG A 79 -10.73 25.72 10.39
CA ARG A 79 -10.16 25.47 9.05
C ARG A 79 -8.69 25.86 8.97
N ASN A 80 -8.15 26.54 9.97
CA ASN A 80 -6.74 26.84 10.05
C ASN A 80 -5.98 25.64 10.62
N TYR A 81 -5.25 24.94 9.76
CA TYR A 81 -4.47 23.75 10.11
C TYR A 81 -3.46 23.98 11.25
N THR A 82 -2.94 25.19 11.44
CA THR A 82 -2.01 25.49 12.56
C THR A 82 -2.68 25.40 13.93
N LYS A 83 -4.02 25.38 13.98
CA LYS A 83 -4.81 25.26 15.21
C LYS A 83 -5.38 23.85 15.41
N ILE A 84 -5.28 22.98 14.41
CA ILE A 84 -5.75 21.60 14.49
C ILE A 84 -4.62 20.77 15.10
N GLN A 85 -4.76 20.41 16.38
CA GLN A 85 -3.73 19.70 17.12
C GLN A 85 -4.34 18.67 18.08
N GLY A 86 -3.72 17.49 18.14
CA GLY A 86 -4.01 16.44 19.10
C GLY A 86 -3.03 16.48 20.28
N ASP A 87 -3.14 15.50 21.16
CA ASP A 87 -2.23 15.36 22.31
C ASP A 87 -0.79 15.02 21.91
N THR A 88 -0.59 14.53 20.68
CA THR A 88 0.70 14.13 20.11
C THR A 88 1.31 15.20 19.18
N GLY A 89 0.65 16.35 19.02
CA GLY A 89 1.15 17.48 18.24
C GLY A 89 0.17 17.99 17.18
N PRO A 90 0.63 18.82 16.23
CA PRO A 90 -0.23 19.38 15.20
C PRO A 90 -0.57 18.34 14.12
N CYS A 91 -1.76 18.50 13.53
CA CYS A 91 -2.25 17.65 12.44
C CYS A 91 -1.42 17.85 11.17
N VAL A 92 -0.61 16.85 10.84
CA VAL A 92 0.23 16.82 9.62
C VAL A 92 -0.31 15.91 8.53
N TYR A 93 -1.61 15.62 8.60
CA TYR A 93 -2.27 14.78 7.63
C TYR A 93 -3.09 15.64 6.66
N PRO A 94 -3.04 15.37 5.35
CA PRO A 94 -3.83 16.16 4.40
C PRO A 94 -5.35 15.97 4.60
N ALA A 95 -6.14 16.74 3.86
CA ALA A 95 -7.59 16.87 4.08
C ALA A 95 -8.38 15.55 4.10
N GLY A 96 -7.92 14.53 3.36
CA GLY A 96 -8.58 13.22 3.33
C GLY A 96 -8.60 12.53 4.69
N PHE A 97 -7.53 12.66 5.48
CA PHE A 97 -7.51 12.17 6.86
C PHE A 97 -8.63 12.81 7.68
N VAL A 98 -8.75 14.14 7.62
CA VAL A 98 -9.75 14.88 8.39
C VAL A 98 -11.15 14.37 8.08
N TYR A 99 -11.50 14.20 6.80
CA TYR A 99 -12.83 13.69 6.42
C TYR A 99 -13.08 12.25 6.84
N ILE A 100 -12.11 11.36 6.64
CA ILE A 100 -12.28 9.95 6.99
C ILE A 100 -12.40 9.79 8.51
N TYR A 101 -11.55 10.48 9.28
CA TYR A 101 -11.60 10.40 10.74
C TYR A 101 -12.79 11.17 11.33
N SER A 102 -13.33 12.20 10.67
CA SER A 102 -14.63 12.78 11.03
C SER A 102 -15.76 11.76 10.89
N ILE A 103 -15.78 10.96 9.81
CA ILE A 103 -16.78 9.87 9.66
C ILE A 103 -16.60 8.83 10.77
N LEU A 104 -15.36 8.42 11.06
CA LEU A 104 -15.07 7.48 12.14
C LEU A 104 -15.51 8.04 13.51
N ASN A 105 -15.25 9.32 13.77
CA ASN A 105 -15.68 10.01 14.99
C ASN A 105 -17.20 9.90 15.17
N TYR A 106 -18.00 10.18 14.14
CA TYR A 106 -19.46 10.03 14.22
C TYR A 106 -19.90 8.58 14.47
N ILE A 107 -19.30 7.60 13.79
CA ILE A 107 -19.71 6.19 13.89
C ILE A 107 -19.35 5.59 15.26
N THR A 108 -18.26 6.08 15.87
CA THR A 108 -17.68 5.53 17.11
C THR A 108 -18.03 6.34 18.36
N SER A 109 -19.10 7.15 18.30
CA SER A 109 -19.53 8.01 19.42
C SER A 109 -18.39 8.89 19.91
N GLU A 110 -17.87 9.72 19.01
CA GLU A 110 -16.73 10.61 19.23
C GLU A 110 -15.40 9.89 19.54
N GLY A 111 -15.29 8.61 19.14
CA GLY A 111 -14.10 7.79 19.37
C GLY A 111 -14.10 7.02 20.68
N VAL A 112 -15.19 7.06 21.46
CA VAL A 112 -15.33 6.31 22.72
C VAL A 112 -15.54 4.81 22.47
N ASP A 113 -16.27 4.44 21.40
CA ASP A 113 -16.53 3.05 21.03
C ASP A 113 -15.33 2.45 20.26
N ILE A 114 -14.29 2.11 21.02
CA ILE A 114 -13.06 1.50 20.49
C ILE A 114 -13.35 0.14 19.85
N LEU A 115 -14.27 -0.65 20.41
CA LEU A 115 -14.59 -1.97 19.88
C LEU A 115 -15.12 -1.87 18.45
N LYS A 116 -16.03 -0.93 18.18
CA LYS A 116 -16.52 -0.67 16.82
C LYS A 116 -15.40 -0.19 15.90
N ALA A 117 -14.50 0.67 16.38
CA ALA A 117 -13.33 1.09 15.62
C ALA A 117 -12.44 -0.11 15.26
N GLN A 118 -12.16 -1.02 16.21
CA GLN A 118 -11.37 -2.23 15.96
C GLN A 118 -11.98 -3.12 14.87
N TYR A 119 -13.31 -3.30 14.86
CA TYR A 119 -13.97 -4.06 13.80
C TYR A 119 -13.89 -3.37 12.43
N ILE A 120 -14.02 -2.04 12.37
CA ILE A 120 -13.83 -1.28 11.12
C ILE A 120 -12.41 -1.48 10.59
N PHE A 121 -11.40 -1.39 11.46
CA PHE A 121 -10.01 -1.62 11.09
C PHE A 121 -9.71 -3.09 10.75
N ALA A 122 -10.42 -4.04 11.35
CA ALA A 122 -10.35 -5.45 10.95
C ALA A 122 -10.92 -5.67 9.54
N ILE A 123 -12.02 -5.03 9.18
CA ILE A 123 -12.56 -5.07 7.80
C ILE A 123 -11.56 -4.45 6.82
N LEU A 124 -10.96 -3.32 7.18
CA LEU A 124 -9.93 -2.67 6.37
C LEU A 124 -8.67 -3.55 6.21
N TYR A 125 -8.29 -4.27 7.27
CA TYR A 125 -7.24 -5.28 7.23
C TYR A 125 -7.56 -6.39 6.24
N MET A 126 -8.76 -6.98 6.35
CA MET A 126 -9.20 -8.04 5.44
C MET A 126 -9.24 -7.59 3.98
N TRP A 127 -9.72 -6.37 3.72
CA TRP A 127 -9.68 -5.78 2.38
C TRP A 127 -8.24 -5.63 1.87
N THR A 128 -7.36 -5.08 2.71
CA THR A 128 -5.96 -4.87 2.35
C THR A 128 -5.28 -6.20 2.03
N LEU A 129 -5.49 -7.22 2.86
CA LEU A 129 -4.93 -8.56 2.67
C LEU A 129 -5.44 -9.19 1.37
N TYR A 130 -6.75 -9.11 1.09
CA TYR A 130 -7.36 -9.58 -0.15
C TYR A 130 -6.77 -8.90 -1.39
N VAL A 131 -6.55 -7.58 -1.34
CA VAL A 131 -5.92 -6.82 -2.43
C VAL A 131 -4.48 -7.25 -2.62
N VAL A 132 -3.71 -7.44 -1.54
CA VAL A 132 -2.33 -7.92 -1.59
C VAL A 132 -2.27 -9.34 -2.19
N PHE A 133 -3.16 -10.25 -1.80
CA PHE A 133 -3.26 -11.58 -2.39
C PHE A 133 -3.56 -11.51 -3.89
N ASN A 134 -4.44 -10.61 -4.32
CA ASN A 134 -4.69 -10.36 -5.73
C ASN A 134 -3.44 -9.86 -6.46
N ILE A 135 -2.66 -8.96 -5.86
CA ILE A 135 -1.41 -8.48 -6.43
C ILE A 135 -0.43 -9.64 -6.63
N TYR A 136 -0.25 -10.48 -5.60
CA TYR A 136 0.64 -11.64 -5.61
C TYR A 136 0.20 -12.67 -6.66
N HIS A 137 -1.10 -12.95 -6.74
CA HIS A 137 -1.67 -13.87 -7.72
C HIS A 137 -1.33 -13.46 -9.16
N ARG A 138 -1.28 -12.16 -9.45
CA ARG A 138 -1.00 -11.67 -10.80
C ARG A 138 0.43 -11.90 -11.28
N TYR A 139 1.38 -12.15 -10.36
CA TYR A 139 2.75 -12.53 -10.70
C TYR A 139 2.85 -13.99 -11.19
N LYS A 140 1.80 -14.81 -11.01
CA LYS A 140 1.64 -16.22 -11.47
C LYS A 140 2.70 -17.24 -11.03
N GLN A 141 3.83 -16.80 -10.50
CA GLN A 141 4.97 -17.64 -10.11
C GLN A 141 5.13 -17.73 -8.59
N ILE A 142 4.31 -17.03 -7.80
CA ILE A 142 4.42 -17.05 -6.35
C ILE A 142 3.80 -18.33 -5.80
N PRO A 143 4.57 -19.16 -5.08
CA PRO A 143 4.03 -20.32 -4.39
C PRO A 143 3.06 -19.91 -3.28
N PRO A 144 1.94 -20.63 -3.08
CA PRO A 144 0.92 -20.24 -2.09
C PRO A 144 1.44 -20.16 -0.64
N TYR A 145 2.46 -20.92 -0.26
CA TYR A 145 3.01 -20.90 1.11
C TYR A 145 3.50 -19.50 1.52
N VAL A 146 3.89 -18.65 0.56
CA VAL A 146 4.35 -17.27 0.82
C VAL A 146 3.25 -16.46 1.52
N LEU A 147 1.98 -16.74 1.23
CA LEU A 147 0.84 -16.04 1.83
C LEU A 147 0.75 -16.27 3.35
N ILE A 148 1.21 -17.41 3.84
CA ILE A 148 1.19 -17.75 5.27
C ILE A 148 2.03 -16.74 6.05
N PHE A 149 3.20 -16.37 5.54
CA PHE A 149 4.08 -15.39 6.22
C PHE A 149 3.46 -13.99 6.30
N LEU A 150 2.60 -13.62 5.34
CA LEU A 150 1.87 -12.36 5.39
C LEU A 150 0.86 -12.36 6.54
N CYS A 151 0.12 -13.45 6.71
CA CYS A 151 -0.86 -13.66 7.77
C CYS A 151 -0.22 -13.77 9.16
N LEU A 152 0.95 -14.40 9.29
CA LEU A 152 1.62 -14.57 10.60
C LEU A 152 2.22 -13.27 11.18
N SER A 153 2.11 -12.14 10.48
CA SER A 153 2.69 -10.88 10.94
C SER A 153 1.95 -10.31 12.15
N LYS A 154 2.50 -10.53 13.35
CA LYS A 154 2.03 -9.88 14.59
C LYS A 154 2.01 -8.35 14.48
N ARG A 155 2.95 -7.77 13.72
CA ARG A 155 3.05 -6.32 13.57
C ARG A 155 1.86 -5.75 12.79
N LEU A 156 1.39 -6.42 11.74
CA LEU A 156 0.25 -5.96 10.96
C LEU A 156 -1.02 -5.94 11.81
N HIS A 157 -1.35 -7.05 12.47
CA HIS A 157 -2.45 -7.12 13.43
C HIS A 157 -2.39 -6.01 14.47
N SER A 158 -1.20 -5.78 15.03
CA SER A 158 -1.02 -4.76 16.05
C SER A 158 -1.23 -3.33 15.52
N ILE A 159 -0.81 -3.04 14.30
CA ILE A 159 -0.99 -1.73 13.65
C ILE A 159 -2.46 -1.49 13.29
N PHE A 160 -3.13 -2.50 12.70
CA PHE A 160 -4.52 -2.39 12.28
C PHE A 160 -5.48 -2.42 13.47
N VAL A 161 -5.56 -3.51 14.23
CA VAL A 161 -6.65 -3.74 15.19
C VAL A 161 -6.33 -3.40 16.64
N LEU A 162 -5.05 -3.23 17.01
CA LEU A 162 -4.68 -2.89 18.40
C LEU A 162 -4.25 -1.43 18.60
N ARG A 163 -3.94 -0.70 17.51
CA ARG A 163 -3.47 0.70 17.55
C ARG A 163 -4.26 1.65 16.67
N LEU A 164 -4.96 1.15 15.64
CA LEU A 164 -5.84 1.93 14.77
C LEU A 164 -5.11 3.06 14.02
N PHE A 165 -3.90 2.79 13.52
CA PHE A 165 -3.07 3.81 12.86
C PHE A 165 -3.62 4.28 11.52
N ASN A 166 -3.54 5.59 11.26
CA ASN A 166 -3.97 6.22 10.00
C ASN A 166 -3.28 5.62 8.76
N ASP A 167 -2.02 5.19 8.89
CA ASP A 167 -1.23 4.56 7.84
C ASP A 167 -1.99 3.45 7.10
N VAL A 168 -2.79 2.67 7.81
CA VAL A 168 -3.48 1.53 7.21
C VAL A 168 -4.54 1.94 6.18
N ILE A 169 -5.16 3.10 6.36
CA ILE A 169 -6.14 3.65 5.41
C ILE A 169 -5.41 4.15 4.16
N ALA A 170 -4.30 4.88 4.34
CA ALA A 170 -3.48 5.33 3.22
C ALA A 170 -2.94 4.15 2.39
N MET A 171 -2.43 3.12 3.08
CA MET A 171 -1.90 1.93 2.41
C MET A 171 -2.99 1.08 1.75
N ALA A 172 -4.19 0.98 2.32
CA ALA A 172 -5.32 0.31 1.66
C ALA A 172 -5.68 0.96 0.32
N PHE A 173 -5.74 2.30 0.27
CA PHE A 173 -5.94 3.02 -0.99
C PHE A 173 -4.77 2.80 -1.96
N LEU A 174 -3.53 2.85 -1.49
CA LEU A 174 -2.34 2.65 -2.33
C LEU A 174 -2.27 1.24 -2.92
N TYR A 175 -2.47 0.18 -2.12
CA TYR A 175 -2.48 -1.18 -2.64
C TYR A 175 -3.64 -1.40 -3.61
N THR A 176 -4.81 -0.81 -3.35
CA THR A 176 -5.93 -0.86 -4.30
C THR A 176 -5.59 -0.08 -5.59
N CYS A 177 -4.84 1.02 -5.50
CA CYS A 177 -4.28 1.72 -6.65
C CYS A 177 -3.37 0.78 -7.46
N ILE A 178 -2.40 0.13 -6.83
CA ILE A 178 -1.47 -0.81 -7.50
C ILE A 178 -2.25 -1.95 -8.17
N TRP A 179 -3.20 -2.56 -7.46
CA TRP A 179 -4.05 -3.62 -8.03
C TRP A 179 -4.84 -3.13 -9.25
N THR A 180 -5.44 -1.93 -9.19
CA THR A 180 -6.17 -1.37 -10.34
C THR A 180 -5.24 -0.99 -11.50
N MET A 181 -3.98 -0.58 -11.23
CA MET A 181 -2.97 -0.31 -12.26
C MET A 181 -2.58 -1.57 -13.01
N ILE A 182 -2.33 -2.66 -12.28
CA ILE A 182 -2.06 -3.99 -12.85
C ILE A 182 -3.20 -4.43 -13.78
N ASN A 183 -4.44 -4.18 -13.37
CA ASN A 183 -5.64 -4.43 -14.18
C ASN A 183 -5.93 -3.33 -15.23
N LYS A 184 -4.98 -2.39 -15.45
CA LYS A 184 -5.02 -1.32 -16.47
C LYS A 184 -6.20 -0.34 -16.32
N LYS A 185 -6.76 -0.21 -15.11
CA LYS A 185 -7.82 0.75 -14.76
C LYS A 185 -7.25 2.13 -14.36
N TRP A 186 -6.49 2.75 -15.27
CA TRP A 186 -5.65 3.94 -14.99
C TRP A 186 -6.36 5.11 -14.31
N LYS A 187 -7.57 5.48 -14.75
CA LYS A 187 -8.34 6.58 -14.15
C LYS A 187 -8.64 6.31 -12.67
N LEU A 188 -9.12 5.10 -12.36
CA LEU A 188 -9.42 4.68 -10.99
C LEU A 188 -8.15 4.66 -10.14
N SER A 189 -7.04 4.15 -10.70
CA SER A 189 -5.75 4.16 -10.01
C SER A 189 -5.29 5.58 -9.65
N CYS A 190 -5.46 6.55 -10.55
CA CYS A 190 -5.10 7.95 -10.26
C CYS A 190 -5.98 8.56 -9.16
N VAL A 191 -7.28 8.26 -9.16
CA VAL A 191 -8.17 8.69 -8.07
C VAL A 191 -7.74 8.05 -6.75
N LEU A 192 -7.50 6.73 -6.72
CA LEU A 192 -7.07 6.02 -5.51
C LEU A 192 -5.69 6.48 -5.01
N TYR A 193 -4.74 6.76 -5.91
CA TYR A 193 -3.44 7.33 -5.55
C TYR A 193 -3.60 8.70 -4.89
N SER A 194 -4.47 9.55 -5.45
CA SER A 194 -4.77 10.85 -4.85
C SER A 194 -5.48 10.70 -3.50
N LEU A 195 -6.43 9.78 -3.37
CA LEU A 195 -7.07 9.50 -2.08
C LEU A 195 -6.05 9.03 -1.04
N ALA A 196 -5.14 8.11 -1.38
CA ALA A 196 -4.06 7.69 -0.48
C ALA A 196 -3.19 8.89 -0.05
N LEU A 197 -2.77 9.72 -1.01
CA LEU A 197 -1.98 10.92 -0.76
C LEU A 197 -2.71 11.92 0.14
N SER A 198 -4.03 12.03 0.00
CA SER A 198 -4.86 12.91 0.84
C SER A 198 -4.97 12.43 2.29
N VAL A 199 -4.60 11.18 2.58
CA VAL A 199 -4.62 10.61 3.93
C VAL A 199 -3.25 10.73 4.59
N LYS A 200 -2.17 10.48 3.82
CA LYS A 200 -0.79 10.59 4.33
C LYS A 200 0.18 11.00 3.23
N MET A 201 1.03 11.99 3.51
CA MET A 201 1.99 12.53 2.53
C MET A 201 3.10 11.56 2.12
N ASN A 202 3.37 10.50 2.91
CA ASN A 202 4.41 9.51 2.57
C ASN A 202 4.13 8.78 1.24
N ILE A 203 2.89 8.82 0.75
CA ILE A 203 2.50 8.30 -0.55
C ILE A 203 3.26 8.97 -1.71
N LEU A 204 3.80 10.19 -1.52
CA LEU A 204 4.69 10.86 -2.48
C LEU A 204 5.92 10.02 -2.82
N LEU A 205 6.41 9.18 -1.90
CA LEU A 205 7.56 8.31 -2.15
C LEU A 205 7.31 7.29 -3.26
N TYR A 206 6.04 6.96 -3.54
CA TYR A 206 5.64 6.06 -4.63
C TYR A 206 5.43 6.80 -5.97
N PHE A 207 5.51 8.14 -5.98
CA PHE A 207 5.28 8.95 -7.18
C PHE A 207 6.24 8.63 -8.34
N PRO A 208 7.57 8.41 -8.12
CA PRO A 208 8.47 8.10 -9.23
C PRO A 208 8.05 6.83 -9.99
N ALA A 209 7.75 5.75 -9.26
CA ALA A 209 7.27 4.49 -9.82
C ALA A 209 5.93 4.67 -10.55
N PHE A 210 4.98 5.32 -9.88
CA PHE A 210 3.65 5.61 -10.42
C PHE A 210 3.71 6.44 -11.71
N GLY A 211 4.50 7.50 -11.72
CA GLY A 211 4.67 8.41 -12.86
C GLY A 211 5.35 7.75 -14.05
N VAL A 212 6.44 7.01 -13.81
CA VAL A 212 7.13 6.24 -14.87
C VAL A 212 6.18 5.20 -15.46
N LEU A 213 5.39 4.51 -14.64
CA LEU A 213 4.46 3.50 -15.12
C LEU A 213 3.31 4.08 -15.96
N LEU A 214 2.76 5.24 -15.57
CA LEU A 214 1.79 5.97 -16.40
C LEU A 214 2.42 6.40 -17.73
N PHE A 215 3.62 6.99 -17.68
CA PHE A 215 4.31 7.48 -18.86
C PHE A 215 4.61 6.35 -19.86
N LYS A 216 5.14 5.22 -19.38
CA LYS A 216 5.38 4.00 -20.18
C LYS A 216 4.10 3.45 -20.81
N SER A 217 3.00 3.47 -20.06
CA SER A 217 1.76 2.82 -20.49
C SER A 217 0.88 3.69 -21.39
N LEU A 218 1.03 5.01 -21.33
CA LEU A 218 0.06 5.97 -21.88
C LEU A 218 0.69 7.10 -22.71
N GLY A 219 2.00 7.31 -22.61
CA GLY A 219 2.70 8.46 -23.19
C GLY A 219 2.48 9.76 -22.41
N ALA A 220 3.14 10.83 -22.86
CA ALA A 220 3.22 12.10 -22.12
C ALA A 220 1.87 12.79 -21.96
N ARG A 221 1.09 12.93 -23.05
CA ARG A 221 -0.17 13.69 -23.05
C ARG A 221 -1.19 13.13 -22.05
N LYS A 222 -1.45 11.82 -22.11
CA LYS A 222 -2.40 11.15 -21.21
C LYS A 222 -1.89 11.10 -19.78
N THR A 223 -0.59 10.92 -19.59
CA THR A 223 0.03 11.00 -18.26
C THR A 223 -0.21 12.36 -17.65
N PHE A 224 0.02 13.44 -18.39
CA PHE A 224 -0.26 14.80 -17.92
C PHE A 224 -1.74 14.98 -17.51
N SER A 225 -2.70 14.52 -18.33
CA SER A 225 -4.12 14.58 -17.97
C SER A 225 -4.45 13.81 -16.68
N TYR A 226 -3.79 12.66 -16.45
CA TYR A 226 -3.98 11.88 -15.23
C TYR A 226 -3.30 12.49 -14.00
N ILE A 227 -2.14 13.11 -14.15
CA ILE A 227 -1.51 13.89 -13.08
C ILE A 227 -2.40 15.09 -12.72
N LEU A 228 -2.99 15.76 -13.71
CA LEU A 228 -3.95 16.83 -13.46
C LEU A 228 -5.18 16.32 -12.69
N LEU A 229 -5.65 15.11 -12.98
CA LEU A 229 -6.72 14.47 -12.20
C LEU A 229 -6.31 14.22 -10.74
N VAL A 230 -5.08 13.75 -10.49
CA VAL A 230 -4.56 13.58 -9.13
C VAL A 230 -4.58 14.91 -8.38
N VAL A 231 -4.07 15.97 -9.00
CA VAL A 231 -4.05 17.34 -8.43
C VAL A 231 -5.46 17.88 -8.21
N LEU A 232 -6.37 17.68 -9.15
CA LEU A 232 -7.76 18.13 -9.04
C LEU A 232 -8.45 17.51 -7.82
N VAL A 233 -8.27 16.20 -7.59
CA VAL A 233 -8.82 15.53 -6.40
C VAL A 233 -8.23 16.14 -5.11
N GLN A 234 -6.93 16.44 -5.08
CA GLN A 234 -6.33 17.13 -3.92
C GLN A 234 -6.94 18.51 -3.70
N ILE A 235 -7.12 19.31 -4.76
CA ILE A 235 -7.73 20.64 -4.67
C ILE A 235 -9.17 20.55 -4.16
N ILE A 236 -9.96 19.61 -4.67
CA ILE A 236 -11.36 19.42 -4.25
C ILE A 236 -11.42 19.08 -2.76
N LEU A 237 -10.62 18.12 -2.30
CA LEU A 237 -10.60 17.74 -0.89
C LEU A 237 -10.05 18.87 -0.01
N ALA A 238 -9.02 19.58 -0.47
CA ALA A 238 -8.43 20.66 0.31
C ALA A 238 -9.19 21.99 0.22
N PHE A 239 -10.24 22.08 -0.61
CA PHE A 239 -10.89 23.34 -0.99
C PHE A 239 -11.27 24.24 0.20
N PRO A 240 -11.91 23.74 1.28
CA PRO A 240 -12.28 24.58 2.42
C PRO A 240 -11.06 25.18 3.15
N PHE A 241 -9.91 24.51 3.09
CA PHE A 241 -8.67 24.97 3.72
C PHE A 241 -7.90 25.90 2.79
N LEU A 242 -7.89 25.63 1.49
CA LEU A 242 -7.18 26.42 0.49
C LEU A 242 -7.80 27.80 0.28
N ILE A 243 -9.12 27.93 0.40
CA ILE A 243 -9.79 29.22 0.19
C ILE A 243 -9.59 30.19 1.36
N THR A 244 -9.46 29.68 2.59
CA THR A 244 -9.37 30.51 3.80
C THR A 244 -7.94 30.59 4.35
N TYR A 245 -7.20 29.47 4.38
CA TYR A 245 -5.88 29.35 5.01
C TYR A 245 -4.90 28.51 4.18
N PRO A 246 -4.60 28.86 2.91
CA PRO A 246 -3.80 28.02 2.02
C PRO A 246 -2.38 27.77 2.53
N ARG A 247 -1.73 28.78 3.13
CA ARG A 247 -0.37 28.65 3.68
C ARG A 247 -0.34 27.70 4.88
N SER A 248 -1.32 27.81 5.78
CA SER A 248 -1.45 26.92 6.93
C SER A 248 -1.67 25.48 6.50
N TYR A 249 -2.56 25.26 5.52
CA TYR A 249 -2.83 23.93 4.98
C TYR A 249 -1.57 23.31 4.38
N LEU A 250 -0.96 23.98 3.40
CA LEU A 250 0.19 23.44 2.69
C LEU A 250 1.41 23.28 3.59
N GLY A 251 1.63 24.20 4.53
CA GLY A 251 2.74 24.15 5.48
C GLY A 251 2.65 22.97 6.45
N GLN A 252 1.43 22.60 6.89
CA GLN A 252 1.24 21.54 7.89
C GLN A 252 0.96 20.17 7.24
N ALA A 253 0.07 20.10 6.25
CA ALA A 253 -0.31 18.85 5.60
C ALA A 253 0.84 18.21 4.80
N PHE A 254 1.78 19.03 4.33
CA PHE A 254 2.97 18.61 3.58
C PHE A 254 4.25 19.19 4.22
N GLU A 255 4.42 18.95 5.52
CA GLU A 255 5.50 19.53 6.32
C GLU A 255 6.86 18.82 6.08
N PHE A 256 7.62 19.29 5.09
CA PHE A 256 8.95 18.76 4.76
C PHE A 256 10.06 19.19 5.73
N SER A 257 9.82 20.21 6.56
CA SER A 257 10.80 20.73 7.52
C SER A 257 10.80 19.99 8.86
N ARG A 258 9.84 19.08 9.09
CA ARG A 258 9.72 18.36 10.37
C ARG A 258 10.95 17.49 10.62
N VAL A 259 11.54 17.66 11.81
CA VAL A 259 12.64 16.82 12.29
C VAL A 259 12.06 15.73 13.18
N PHE A 260 12.44 14.48 12.92
CA PHE A 260 12.05 13.37 13.77
C PHE A 260 12.75 13.48 15.13
N LEU A 261 12.06 13.07 16.21
CA LEU A 261 12.67 13.05 17.53
C LEU A 261 13.52 11.78 17.69
N TYR A 262 14.76 11.93 18.13
CA TYR A 262 15.66 10.79 18.35
C TYR A 262 15.09 9.77 19.36
N LYS A 263 14.27 10.21 20.33
CA LYS A 263 13.62 9.27 21.27
C LYS A 263 12.74 8.23 20.56
N TRP A 264 12.10 8.61 19.45
CA TRP A 264 11.14 7.78 18.72
C TRP A 264 11.73 7.03 17.53
N THR A 265 12.99 7.31 17.14
CA THR A 265 13.60 6.51 16.07
C THR A 265 13.83 5.08 16.56
N VAL A 266 13.49 4.10 15.73
CA VAL A 266 13.80 2.68 16.00
C VAL A 266 14.94 2.25 15.08
N ASN A 267 14.81 2.53 13.78
CA ASN A 267 15.77 2.12 12.77
C ASN A 267 17.10 2.86 12.86
N TRP A 268 17.14 4.05 13.47
CA TRP A 268 18.37 4.86 13.59
C TRP A 268 18.91 4.92 15.03
N LYS A 269 18.53 3.98 15.91
CA LYS A 269 19.09 3.95 17.28
C LYS A 269 20.58 3.63 17.36
N PHE A 270 21.16 3.14 16.26
CA PHE A 270 22.59 2.83 16.18
C PHE A 270 23.47 4.04 15.89
N VAL A 271 22.90 5.19 15.49
CA VAL A 271 23.64 6.46 15.31
C VAL A 271 23.46 7.35 16.52
N THR A 272 24.43 8.23 16.81
CA THR A 272 24.30 9.19 17.92
C THR A 272 23.17 10.19 17.68
N GLU A 273 22.61 10.74 18.76
CA GLU A 273 21.56 11.75 18.68
C GLU A 273 22.01 13.00 17.90
N GLU A 274 23.25 13.43 18.13
CA GLU A 274 23.88 14.54 17.39
C GLU A 274 23.91 14.27 15.89
N THR A 275 24.29 13.04 15.47
CA THR A 275 24.30 12.66 14.05
C THR A 275 22.89 12.66 13.48
N PHE A 276 21.94 12.05 14.21
CA PHE A 276 20.55 11.91 13.77
C PHE A 276 19.85 13.26 13.56
N LEU A 277 20.10 14.22 14.45
CA LEU A 277 19.54 15.58 14.38
C LEU A 277 20.31 16.51 13.42
N SER A 278 21.47 16.09 12.91
CA SER A 278 22.28 16.93 12.03
C SER A 278 21.63 17.13 10.65
N SER A 279 21.65 18.38 10.18
CA SER A 279 21.12 18.73 8.85
C SER A 279 21.92 18.09 7.73
N GLY A 280 23.24 17.89 7.92
CA GLY A 280 24.11 17.20 6.97
C GLY A 280 23.70 15.74 6.76
N PHE A 281 23.39 15.02 7.84
CA PHE A 281 22.94 13.64 7.76
C PHE A 281 21.60 13.50 7.02
N SER A 282 20.59 14.31 7.38
CA SER A 282 19.29 14.31 6.69
C SER A 282 19.41 14.62 5.20
N LYS A 283 20.19 15.65 4.83
CA LYS A 283 20.46 15.96 3.41
C LYS A 283 21.21 14.83 2.70
N GLY A 284 22.18 14.20 3.38
CA GLY A 284 22.90 13.05 2.85
C GLY A 284 21.98 11.86 2.54
N LEU A 285 21.04 11.55 3.44
CA LEU A 285 20.03 10.51 3.22
C LEU A 285 19.12 10.83 2.03
N LEU A 286 18.69 12.10 1.90
CA LEU A 286 17.88 12.54 0.77
C LEU A 286 18.63 12.41 -0.55
N ILE A 287 19.90 12.84 -0.59
CA ILE A 287 20.76 12.70 -1.77
C ILE A 287 20.92 11.23 -2.14
N ALA A 288 21.24 10.37 -1.16
CA ALA A 288 21.37 8.93 -1.38
C ALA A 288 20.07 8.32 -1.93
N HIS A 289 18.91 8.71 -1.40
CA HIS A 289 17.62 8.27 -1.91
C HIS A 289 17.39 8.67 -3.38
N VAL A 290 17.66 9.93 -3.73
CA VAL A 290 17.56 10.41 -5.13
C VAL A 290 18.51 9.65 -6.05
N TRP A 291 19.75 9.40 -5.60
CA TRP A 291 20.71 8.61 -6.36
C TRP A 291 20.23 7.19 -6.62
N VAL A 292 19.67 6.52 -5.62
CA VAL A 292 19.09 5.18 -5.78
C VAL A 292 17.94 5.22 -6.80
N LEU A 293 17.04 6.20 -6.73
CA LEU A 293 15.96 6.35 -7.72
C LEU A 293 16.49 6.55 -9.14
N ILE A 294 17.55 7.36 -9.33
CA ILE A 294 18.22 7.53 -10.62
C ILE A 294 18.82 6.21 -11.08
N ALA A 295 19.52 5.48 -10.21
CA ALA A 295 20.10 4.18 -10.54
C ALA A 295 19.03 3.18 -10.99
N PHE A 296 17.88 3.13 -10.32
CA PHE A 296 16.75 2.30 -10.73
C PHE A 296 16.15 2.76 -12.06
N LEU A 297 15.97 4.08 -12.26
CA LEU A 297 15.41 4.64 -13.49
C LEU A 297 16.24 4.26 -14.72
N PHE A 298 17.56 4.39 -14.64
CA PHE A 298 18.47 4.09 -15.76
C PHE A 298 18.85 2.61 -15.86
N GLY A 299 18.94 1.89 -14.73
CA GLY A 299 19.41 0.50 -14.71
C GLY A 299 18.31 -0.56 -14.87
N SER A 300 17.12 -0.33 -14.31
CA SER A 300 16.06 -1.36 -14.22
C SER A 300 14.75 -0.92 -14.87
N TRP A 301 14.21 0.23 -14.46
CA TRP A 301 12.84 0.61 -14.79
C TRP A 301 12.60 0.90 -16.27
N CYS A 302 13.58 1.44 -16.99
CA CYS A 302 13.47 1.80 -18.41
C CYS A 302 14.23 0.85 -19.36
N ARG A 303 14.75 -0.27 -18.86
CA ARG A 303 15.59 -1.19 -19.65
C ARG A 303 14.82 -1.83 -20.81
N SER A 304 13.53 -2.14 -20.62
CA SER A 304 12.69 -2.74 -21.66
C SER A 304 12.36 -1.80 -22.83
N GLU A 305 12.56 -0.50 -22.65
CA GLU A 305 12.33 0.53 -23.67
C GLU A 305 13.63 1.04 -24.29
N ASN A 306 14.74 0.30 -24.17
CA ASN A 306 16.07 0.71 -24.61
C ASN A 306 16.58 1.98 -23.92
N GLY A 307 16.18 2.18 -22.66
CA GLY A 307 16.63 3.27 -21.81
C GLY A 307 15.72 4.50 -21.80
N VAL A 308 16.07 5.43 -20.91
CA VAL A 308 15.24 6.61 -20.57
C VAL A 308 15.03 7.52 -21.79
N LEU A 309 16.06 7.78 -22.59
CA LEU A 309 15.96 8.69 -23.74
C LEU A 309 15.00 8.17 -24.82
N CYS A 310 15.04 6.86 -25.08
CA CYS A 310 14.13 6.23 -26.04
C CYS A 310 12.68 6.28 -25.52
N LEU A 311 12.47 5.99 -24.23
CA LEU A 311 11.17 6.14 -23.59
C LEU A 311 10.64 7.57 -23.70
N LEU A 312 11.45 8.60 -23.40
CA LEU A 312 11.04 10.00 -23.49
C LEU A 312 10.67 10.37 -24.94
N ARG A 313 11.50 10.02 -25.91
CA ARG A 313 11.21 10.26 -27.34
C ARG A 313 9.89 9.62 -27.75
N LEU A 314 9.67 8.36 -27.37
CA LEU A 314 8.43 7.63 -27.64
C LEU A 314 7.22 8.26 -26.94
N GLY A 315 7.37 8.65 -25.67
CA GLY A 315 6.27 9.19 -24.89
C GLY A 315 5.81 10.57 -25.37
N PHE A 316 6.73 11.43 -25.82
CA PHE A 316 6.41 12.77 -26.32
C PHE A 316 6.04 12.81 -27.80
N PHE A 317 6.74 12.04 -28.64
CA PHE A 317 6.64 12.15 -30.10
C PHE A 317 6.16 10.86 -30.80
N GLY A 318 6.05 9.74 -30.08
CA GLY A 318 5.66 8.46 -30.64
C GLY A 318 4.21 8.44 -31.11
N LYS A 319 3.94 7.69 -32.19
CA LYS A 319 2.59 7.48 -32.70
C LYS A 319 1.79 6.63 -31.70
N PRO A 320 0.44 6.78 -31.64
CA PRO A 320 -0.40 5.96 -30.75
C PRO A 320 -0.20 4.44 -30.91
N SER A 321 0.11 3.98 -32.13
CA SER A 321 0.41 2.57 -32.43
C SER A 321 1.71 2.08 -31.78
N GLU A 322 2.73 2.94 -31.67
CA GLU A 322 4.02 2.61 -31.05
C GLU A 322 3.90 2.59 -29.53
N ILE A 323 3.17 3.55 -28.96
CA ILE A 323 2.82 3.55 -27.53
C ILE A 323 1.99 2.30 -27.18
N ALA A 324 1.06 1.90 -28.05
CA ALA A 324 0.28 0.67 -27.85
C ALA A 324 1.14 -0.60 -27.84
N LYS A 325 2.25 -0.64 -28.60
CA LYS A 325 3.22 -1.75 -28.55
C LYS A 325 3.94 -1.80 -27.20
N VAL A 326 4.44 -0.66 -26.71
CA VAL A 326 5.09 -0.60 -25.39
C VAL A 326 4.11 -0.92 -24.26
N LYS A 327 2.87 -0.44 -24.34
CA LYS A 327 1.80 -0.81 -23.39
C LYS A 327 1.56 -2.33 -23.31
N LYS A 328 1.75 -3.08 -24.40
CA LYS A 328 1.68 -4.55 -24.40
C LYS A 328 2.90 -5.18 -23.72
N MET A 329 4.06 -4.53 -23.77
CA MET A 329 5.31 -4.96 -23.13
C MET A 329 5.36 -4.65 -21.62
N VAL A 330 4.51 -3.72 -21.13
CA VAL A 330 4.33 -3.50 -19.68
C VAL A 330 3.46 -4.62 -19.11
N THR A 331 4.10 -5.74 -18.79
CA THR A 331 3.48 -6.89 -18.10
C THR A 331 3.32 -6.61 -16.61
N THR A 332 2.44 -7.35 -15.94
CA THR A 332 2.24 -7.24 -14.49
C THR A 332 3.55 -7.34 -13.72
N ASP A 333 4.39 -8.31 -14.04
CA ASP A 333 5.66 -8.56 -13.35
C ASP A 333 6.57 -7.32 -13.42
N ARG A 334 6.56 -6.63 -14.56
CA ARG A 334 7.31 -5.39 -14.74
C ARG A 334 6.71 -4.23 -13.95
N MET A 335 5.39 -4.13 -13.87
CA MET A 335 4.75 -3.10 -13.02
C MET A 335 5.11 -3.29 -11.56
N LEU A 336 5.22 -4.53 -11.10
CA LEU A 336 5.56 -4.86 -9.72
C LEU A 336 7.03 -4.59 -9.39
N ILE A 337 7.95 -4.68 -10.36
CA ILE A 337 9.37 -4.30 -10.13
C ILE A 337 9.53 -2.79 -9.89
N LEU A 338 8.56 -1.96 -10.31
CA LEU A 338 8.62 -0.52 -10.10
C LEU A 338 8.19 -0.10 -8.69
N PHE A 339 7.32 -0.87 -8.02
CA PHE A 339 6.79 -0.58 -6.68
C PHE A 339 7.54 -1.39 -5.62
#